data_AF-A0A163BHE3-F1
#
_entry.id   AF-A0A163BHE3-F1
#
_cell.length_a   1.000
_cell.length_b   1.000
_cell.length_c   1.000
_cell.angle_alpha   90.00
_cell.angle_beta   90.00
_cell.angle_gamma   90.00
#
_symmetry.space_group_name_H-M   'P 1'
#
loop_
_entity.id
_entity.type
_entity.pdbx_description
1 polymer ?
#
loop_
_entity_poly.entity_id
_entity_poly.type
_entity_poly.pdbx_seq_one_letter_code
_entity_poly.pdbx_strand_id
1 'polypeptide(L)'
;MKYQTTAKKSIILILMLICFKTIGYSQYQWDIKAKKKNEIHRRDSATWDNKLFKMDLNFFKEHKLSGGIFPVPKYNLVGENSFIGLGYDGNFKGLTINNKRFLYNCFYATKNKFNKAFIKDVEQDVFFIIAISTDFIDPEKFSHFRSLISSRNHPNYLAKGYYKTKKNTIDFNAFVSGDRNGYAIVNERIFDLTIGEMIFIVPQKDGSLRSMQIEIPLLSIQETKNYVEKLLRENQSVIDFYSCKSCI
;
A
#
# COMPACT_ATOMS: atom_id res chain seq x y z
N MET A 1 -6.10 27.98 79.71
CA MET A 1 -6.28 28.46 78.32
C MET A 1 -4.93 28.96 77.80
N LYS A 2 -4.15 28.09 77.16
CA LYS A 2 -2.93 28.38 76.37
C LYS A 2 -2.55 27.08 75.63
N TYR A 3 -2.28 27.20 74.34
CA TYR A 3 -1.98 26.12 73.41
C TYR A 3 -0.62 25.46 73.69
N GLN A 4 -0.53 24.14 73.54
CA GLN A 4 0.72 23.46 73.18
C GLN A 4 0.48 22.40 72.11
N THR A 5 1.11 22.65 70.97
CA THR A 5 1.26 21.86 69.76
C THR A 5 2.13 20.63 69.98
N THR A 6 1.66 19.46 69.52
CA THR A 6 2.53 18.33 69.18
C THR A 6 2.28 17.93 67.72
N ALA A 7 3.23 18.31 66.87
CA ALA A 7 3.27 17.94 65.46
C ALA A 7 3.69 16.46 65.34
N LYS A 8 2.76 15.60 64.90
CA LYS A 8 3.13 14.27 64.37
C LYS A 8 3.63 14.44 62.94
N LYS A 9 4.92 14.17 62.74
CA LYS A 9 5.55 14.08 61.42
C LYS A 9 5.00 12.84 60.69
N SER A 10 4.17 13.05 59.68
CA SER A 10 3.86 12.01 58.68
C SER A 10 4.94 12.04 57.61
N ILE A 11 5.76 11.00 57.57
CA ILE A 11 6.70 10.75 56.46
C ILE A 11 5.88 10.21 55.30
N ILE A 12 5.62 11.04 54.29
CA ILE A 12 5.06 10.60 53.02
C ILE A 12 6.22 10.04 52.18
N LEU A 13 6.31 8.71 52.12
CA LEU A 13 7.22 8.00 51.22
C LEU A 13 6.63 8.04 49.80
N ILE A 14 7.01 9.04 49.00
CA ILE A 14 6.68 9.08 47.57
C ILE A 14 7.57 8.05 46.87
N LEU A 15 7.04 6.84 46.66
CA LEU A 15 7.61 5.91 45.69
C LEU A 15 7.41 6.47 44.28
N MET A 16 8.42 7.18 43.77
CA MET A 16 8.55 7.38 42.33
C MET A 16 8.85 6.02 41.70
N LEU A 17 7.79 5.35 41.24
CA LEU A 17 7.89 4.30 40.22
C LEU A 17 8.36 4.96 38.92
N ILE A 18 9.68 5.13 38.79
CA ILE A 18 10.29 5.37 37.49
C ILE A 18 10.18 4.04 36.74
N CYS A 19 9.04 3.84 36.08
CA CYS A 19 8.91 2.87 35.02
C CYS A 19 9.86 3.29 33.89
N PHE A 20 11.13 2.91 33.99
CA PHE A 20 11.96 2.73 32.81
C PHE A 20 11.33 1.59 32.01
N LYS A 21 10.38 1.94 31.14
CA LYS A 21 10.09 1.11 29.97
C LYS A 21 11.38 1.09 29.16
N THR A 22 12.21 0.08 29.40
CA THR A 22 13.19 -0.37 28.41
C THR A 22 12.38 -0.93 27.24
N ILE A 23 11.90 -0.06 26.34
CA ILE A 23 11.50 -0.47 25.00
C ILE A 23 12.81 -0.74 24.26
N GLY A 24 13.36 -1.92 24.53
CA GLY A 24 14.39 -2.54 23.71
C GLY A 24 13.76 -2.95 22.38
N TYR A 25 13.52 -1.97 21.52
CA TYR A 25 13.45 -2.17 20.09
C TYR A 25 14.20 -1.02 19.45
N SER A 26 15.47 -1.25 19.13
CA SER A 26 16.09 -0.59 17.98
C SER A 26 15.35 -1.07 16.72
N GLN A 27 14.11 -0.59 16.54
CA GLN A 27 13.38 -0.70 15.29
C GLN A 27 14.14 0.19 14.32
N TYR A 28 14.93 -0.41 13.44
CA TYR A 28 15.56 0.29 12.34
C TYR A 28 14.49 1.16 11.63
N GLN A 29 14.59 2.47 11.78
CA GLN A 29 13.71 3.42 11.12
C GLN A 29 14.29 3.72 9.74
N TRP A 30 13.46 3.73 8.70
CA TRP A 30 13.85 4.15 7.35
C TRP A 30 14.01 5.68 7.29
N ASP A 31 14.98 6.19 8.04
CA ASP A 31 15.21 7.61 8.24
C ASP A 31 15.95 8.26 7.06
N ILE A 32 16.17 9.57 7.13
CA ILE A 32 16.86 10.32 6.08
C ILE A 32 18.31 9.86 5.86
N LYS A 33 18.99 9.36 6.90
CA LYS A 33 20.36 8.85 6.81
C LYS A 33 20.40 7.55 6.03
N ALA A 34 19.47 6.63 6.33
CA ALA A 34 19.26 5.39 5.60
C ALA A 34 18.89 5.63 4.13
N LYS A 35 17.97 6.57 3.87
CA LYS A 35 17.57 6.98 2.50
C LYS A 35 18.77 7.50 1.70
N LYS A 36 19.56 8.41 2.27
CA LYS A 36 20.78 8.94 1.63
C LYS A 36 21.81 7.85 1.36
N LYS A 37 22.02 6.92 2.30
CA LYS A 37 22.91 5.77 2.11
C LYS A 37 22.44 4.88 0.95
N ASN A 38 21.15 4.58 0.88
CA ASN A 38 20.60 3.77 -0.22
C ASN A 38 20.77 4.45 -1.59
N GLU A 39 20.59 5.77 -1.64
CA GLU A 39 20.81 6.55 -2.87
C GLU A 39 22.27 6.57 -3.32
N ILE A 40 23.24 6.46 -2.40
CA ILE A 40 24.65 6.25 -2.77
C ILE A 40 24.83 4.89 -3.42
N HIS A 41 24.28 3.81 -2.82
CA HIS A 41 24.36 2.48 -3.44
C HIS A 41 23.74 2.47 -4.85
N ARG A 42 22.63 3.17 -5.09
CA ARG A 42 22.00 3.23 -6.42
C ARG A 42 22.94 3.72 -7.53
N ARG A 43 23.91 4.57 -7.19
CA ARG A 43 24.89 5.14 -8.14
C ARG A 43 26.23 4.40 -8.15
N ASP A 44 26.44 3.47 -7.22
CA ASP A 44 27.67 2.67 -7.10
C ASP A 44 27.48 1.29 -7.74
N SER A 45 28.11 1.08 -8.90
CA SER A 45 28.04 -0.17 -9.65
C SER A 45 28.57 -1.38 -8.89
N ALA A 46 29.45 -1.20 -7.89
CA ALA A 46 29.93 -2.30 -7.06
C ALA A 46 28.83 -2.90 -6.15
N THR A 47 27.76 -2.14 -5.92
CA THR A 47 26.64 -2.56 -5.06
C THR A 47 25.50 -3.23 -5.82
N TRP A 48 25.50 -3.13 -7.15
CA TRP A 48 24.39 -3.59 -7.98
C TRP A 48 24.24 -5.11 -7.98
N ASP A 49 22.99 -5.54 -8.03
CA ASP A 49 22.62 -6.92 -8.29
C ASP A 49 22.55 -7.17 -9.80
N ASN A 50 23.67 -7.58 -10.38
CA ASN A 50 23.79 -7.87 -11.81
C ASN A 50 22.86 -9.00 -12.27
N LYS A 51 22.47 -9.92 -11.37
CA LYS A 51 21.54 -11.00 -11.71
C LYS A 51 20.14 -10.44 -11.89
N LEU A 52 19.67 -9.64 -10.92
CA LEU A 52 18.37 -8.96 -11.01
C LEU A 52 18.31 -8.01 -12.22
N PHE A 53 19.36 -7.23 -12.47
CA PHE A 53 19.38 -6.30 -13.60
C PHE A 53 19.27 -7.03 -14.95
N LYS A 54 19.99 -8.15 -15.14
CA LYS A 54 19.86 -8.97 -16.35
C LYS A 54 18.47 -9.59 -16.50
N MET A 55 17.86 -10.04 -15.40
CA MET A 55 16.49 -10.54 -15.41
C MET A 55 15.50 -9.47 -15.86
N ASP A 56 15.65 -8.24 -15.38
CA ASP A 56 14.78 -7.12 -15.76
C ASP A 56 14.93 -6.74 -17.24
N LEU A 57 16.18 -6.69 -17.75
CA LEU A 57 16.44 -6.45 -19.17
C LEU A 57 15.79 -7.50 -20.07
N ASN A 58 15.93 -8.78 -19.72
CA ASN A 58 15.32 -9.87 -20.47
C ASN A 58 13.79 -9.80 -20.42
N PHE A 59 13.22 -9.57 -19.22
CA PHE A 59 11.78 -9.44 -19.06
C PHE A 59 11.20 -8.32 -19.94
N PHE A 60 11.83 -7.14 -19.95
CA PHE A 60 11.38 -6.02 -20.79
C PHE A 60 11.49 -6.32 -22.28
N LYS A 61 12.57 -6.98 -22.71
CA LYS A 61 12.78 -7.39 -24.10
C LYS A 61 11.73 -8.40 -24.55
N GLU A 62 11.51 -9.47 -23.77
CA GLU A 62 10.57 -10.55 -24.08
C GLU A 62 9.13 -10.05 -24.14
N HIS A 63 8.75 -9.17 -23.22
CA HIS A 63 7.39 -8.62 -23.13
C HIS A 63 7.20 -7.34 -23.95
N LYS A 64 8.22 -6.92 -24.72
CA LYS A 64 8.23 -5.70 -25.53
C LYS A 64 7.76 -4.47 -24.75
N LEU A 65 8.18 -4.38 -23.49
CA LEU A 65 7.83 -3.26 -22.62
C LEU A 65 8.64 -2.04 -23.03
N SER A 66 7.97 -0.89 -23.12
CA SER A 66 8.62 0.40 -23.32
C SER A 66 9.25 0.89 -22.00
N GLY A 67 10.37 1.61 -22.12
CA GLY A 67 11.04 2.27 -21.00
C GLY A 67 12.46 1.76 -20.74
N GLY A 68 13.21 2.54 -19.96
CA GLY A 68 14.55 2.17 -19.49
C GLY A 68 14.51 1.37 -18.19
N ILE A 69 15.54 0.53 -17.99
CA ILE A 69 15.74 -0.23 -16.75
C ILE A 69 16.90 0.36 -15.99
N PHE A 70 16.67 0.69 -14.71
CA PHE A 70 17.72 1.07 -13.79
C PHE A 70 18.29 -0.17 -13.11
N PRO A 71 19.62 -0.31 -12.99
CA PRO A 71 20.20 -1.30 -12.09
C PRO A 71 19.81 -1.01 -10.65
N VAL A 72 19.76 -2.06 -9.82
CA VAL A 72 19.37 -1.96 -8.42
C VAL A 72 20.45 -2.49 -7.51
N PRO A 73 20.71 -1.87 -6.34
CA PRO A 73 21.58 -2.44 -5.32
C PRO A 73 21.05 -3.76 -4.78
N LYS A 74 21.94 -4.62 -4.28
CA LYS A 74 21.58 -5.81 -3.51
C LYS A 74 20.71 -5.41 -2.31
N TYR A 75 19.55 -6.03 -2.15
CA TYR A 75 18.62 -5.71 -1.06
C TYR A 75 19.22 -5.87 0.35
N ASN A 76 20.20 -6.76 0.52
CA ASN A 76 20.90 -6.94 1.79
C ASN A 76 21.68 -5.71 2.26
N LEU A 77 21.98 -4.75 1.37
CA LEU A 77 22.63 -3.48 1.73
C LEU A 77 21.71 -2.50 2.46
N VAL A 78 20.39 -2.66 2.27
CA VAL A 78 19.32 -1.97 3.00
C VAL A 78 19.02 -2.72 4.31
N GLY A 79 19.17 -4.04 4.29
CA GLY A 79 19.09 -4.89 5.46
C GLY A 79 19.23 -6.35 5.11
N GLU A 80 20.05 -7.06 5.86
CA GLU A 80 20.19 -8.51 5.72
C GLU A 80 18.82 -9.21 5.79
N ASN A 81 18.53 -10.01 4.75
CA ASN A 81 17.28 -10.76 4.59
C ASN A 81 16.01 -9.91 4.77
N SER A 82 16.11 -8.62 4.43
CA SER A 82 15.01 -7.67 4.70
C SER A 82 13.93 -7.64 3.63
N PHE A 83 14.20 -8.19 2.45
CA PHE A 83 13.19 -8.41 1.42
C PHE A 83 12.75 -9.86 1.47
N ILE A 84 11.46 -10.09 1.72
CA ILE A 84 10.87 -11.42 1.83
C ILE A 84 10.01 -11.73 0.60
N GLY A 85 9.15 -10.79 0.22
CA GLY A 85 8.24 -10.98 -0.90
C GLY A 85 7.35 -9.77 -1.12
N LEU A 86 6.82 -9.68 -2.33
CA LEU A 86 5.77 -8.75 -2.71
C LEU A 86 4.81 -9.45 -3.66
N GLY A 87 3.58 -8.99 -3.73
CA GLY A 87 2.60 -9.56 -4.64
C GLY A 87 1.39 -8.67 -4.81
N TYR A 88 0.48 -9.13 -5.67
CA TYR A 88 -0.83 -8.55 -5.83
C TYR A 88 -1.85 -9.64 -6.08
N ASP A 89 -3.10 -9.40 -5.69
CA ASP A 89 -4.24 -10.28 -5.90
C ASP A 89 -5.47 -9.44 -6.24
N GLY A 90 -6.58 -10.05 -6.67
CA GLY A 90 -7.78 -9.32 -6.99
C GLY A 90 -8.84 -10.12 -7.74
N ASN A 91 -9.88 -9.41 -8.19
CA ASN A 91 -10.85 -9.95 -9.13
C ASN A 91 -10.68 -9.28 -10.49
N PHE A 92 -10.06 -10.02 -11.41
CA PHE A 92 -9.79 -9.57 -12.77
C PHE A 92 -10.81 -10.07 -13.80
N LYS A 93 -11.68 -11.01 -13.41
CA LYS A 93 -12.71 -11.60 -14.30
C LYS A 93 -14.01 -10.82 -14.29
N GLY A 94 -14.20 -9.95 -13.31
CA GLY A 94 -15.42 -9.19 -13.11
C GLY A 94 -16.29 -9.83 -12.04
N LEU A 95 -16.60 -9.03 -11.02
CA LEU A 95 -17.60 -9.36 -10.02
C LEU A 95 -18.89 -8.60 -10.33
N THR A 96 -20.01 -9.31 -10.48
CA THR A 96 -21.31 -8.66 -10.67
C THR A 96 -22.01 -8.48 -9.33
N ILE A 97 -22.29 -7.23 -8.95
CA ILE A 97 -23.05 -6.84 -7.75
C ILE A 97 -24.06 -5.77 -8.19
N ASN A 98 -25.33 -5.91 -7.80
CA ASN A 98 -26.38 -4.92 -8.07
C ASN A 98 -26.44 -4.47 -9.54
N ASN A 99 -26.36 -5.43 -10.47
CA ASN A 99 -26.33 -5.22 -11.93
C ASN A 99 -25.17 -4.34 -12.45
N LYS A 100 -24.12 -4.15 -11.65
CA LYS A 100 -22.86 -3.50 -12.03
C LYS A 100 -21.73 -4.50 -11.95
N ARG A 101 -20.72 -4.32 -12.80
CA ARG A 101 -19.50 -5.13 -12.79
C ARG A 101 -18.37 -4.36 -12.13
N PHE A 102 -17.60 -5.05 -11.32
CA PHE A 102 -16.47 -4.51 -10.59
C PHE A 102 -15.21 -5.31 -10.85
N LEU A 103 -14.09 -4.61 -10.89
CA LEU A 103 -12.76 -5.18 -10.84
C LEU A 103 -12.05 -4.59 -9.63
N TYR A 104 -11.15 -5.34 -9.02
CA TYR A 104 -10.30 -4.78 -7.98
C TYR A 104 -8.93 -5.47 -7.97
N ASN A 105 -7.95 -4.78 -7.41
CA ASN A 105 -6.60 -5.28 -7.21
C ASN A 105 -6.04 -4.75 -5.90
N CYS A 106 -5.50 -5.65 -5.10
CA CYS A 106 -4.85 -5.41 -3.83
C CYS A 106 -3.36 -5.67 -3.99
N PHE A 107 -2.52 -4.76 -3.51
CA PHE A 107 -1.07 -4.85 -3.56
C PHE A 107 -0.49 -4.96 -2.17
N TYR A 108 0.50 -5.84 -2.01
CA TYR A 108 1.02 -6.15 -0.70
C TYR A 108 2.51 -6.44 -0.67
N ALA A 109 3.10 -6.22 0.50
CA ALA A 109 4.43 -6.68 0.85
C ALA A 109 4.34 -7.71 1.98
N THR A 110 5.13 -8.79 1.91
CA THR A 110 5.21 -9.76 3.00
C THR A 110 5.86 -9.12 4.23
N LYS A 111 5.39 -9.52 5.42
CA LYS A 111 5.94 -9.11 6.72
C LYS A 111 7.46 -9.19 6.71
N ASN A 112 8.09 -8.07 7.06
CA ASN A 112 9.54 -7.90 7.08
C ASN A 112 9.94 -6.87 8.13
N LYS A 113 11.24 -6.59 8.25
CA LYS A 113 11.75 -5.69 9.30
C LYS A 113 11.22 -4.25 9.23
N PHE A 114 10.74 -3.80 8.07
CA PHE A 114 10.25 -2.45 7.83
C PHE A 114 8.76 -2.27 8.10
N ASN A 115 7.94 -3.29 7.81
CA ASN A 115 6.49 -3.18 7.95
C ASN A 115 5.91 -3.91 9.18
N LYS A 116 6.67 -4.81 9.83
CA LYS A 116 6.17 -5.64 10.94
C LYS A 116 5.54 -4.84 12.10
N ALA A 117 6.03 -3.62 12.35
CA ALA A 117 5.49 -2.79 13.42
C ALA A 117 4.07 -2.26 13.13
N PHE A 118 3.69 -2.21 11.85
CA PHE A 118 2.42 -1.63 11.38
C PHE A 118 1.34 -2.70 11.17
N ILE A 119 1.75 -3.93 10.84
CA ILE A 119 0.81 -5.00 10.48
C ILE A 119 0.57 -6.04 11.59
N LYS A 120 1.21 -5.86 12.75
CA LYS A 120 1.07 -6.74 13.92
C LYS A 120 1.26 -8.22 13.52
N ASP A 121 0.25 -9.05 13.76
CA ASP A 121 0.28 -10.48 13.50
C ASP A 121 -0.07 -10.84 12.05
N VAL A 122 -0.54 -9.90 11.22
CA VAL A 122 -0.89 -10.15 9.81
C VAL A 122 0.36 -10.39 8.97
N GLU A 123 0.36 -11.44 8.14
CA GLU A 123 1.51 -11.85 7.33
C GLU A 123 1.81 -10.96 6.12
N GLN A 124 0.82 -10.19 5.65
CA GLN A 124 0.97 -9.28 4.53
C GLN A 124 0.49 -7.87 4.89
N ASP A 125 1.21 -6.90 4.37
CA ASP A 125 0.93 -5.49 4.44
C ASP A 125 0.26 -5.04 3.16
N VAL A 126 -1.07 -5.02 3.14
CA VAL A 126 -1.85 -4.49 2.01
C VAL A 126 -1.75 -2.97 2.04
N PHE A 127 -0.88 -2.42 1.21
CA PHE A 127 -0.58 -0.99 1.21
C PHE A 127 -1.40 -0.19 0.18
N PHE A 128 -2.06 -0.88 -0.75
CA PHE A 128 -2.89 -0.22 -1.75
C PHE A 128 -3.95 -1.16 -2.31
N ILE A 129 -5.18 -0.65 -2.42
CA ILE A 129 -6.28 -1.31 -3.12
C ILE A 129 -6.86 -0.33 -4.13
N ILE A 130 -7.08 -0.80 -5.36
CA ILE A 130 -7.90 -0.07 -6.32
C ILE A 130 -9.08 -0.94 -6.72
N ALA A 131 -10.27 -0.37 -6.67
CA ALA A 131 -11.48 -0.98 -7.19
C ALA A 131 -12.12 -0.06 -8.22
N ILE A 132 -12.72 -0.64 -9.26
CA ILE A 132 -13.39 0.12 -10.29
C ILE A 132 -14.74 -0.51 -10.62
N SER A 133 -15.76 0.30 -10.92
CA SER A 133 -16.89 -0.19 -11.72
C SER A 133 -16.52 -0.14 -13.19
N THR A 134 -16.86 -1.18 -13.97
CA THR A 134 -16.50 -1.24 -15.39
C THR A 134 -17.66 -1.70 -16.28
N ASP A 135 -17.64 -1.20 -17.51
CA ASP A 135 -18.50 -1.64 -18.62
C ASP A 135 -17.73 -2.45 -19.69
N PHE A 136 -16.44 -2.73 -19.46
CA PHE A 136 -15.58 -3.48 -20.37
C PHE A 136 -14.76 -4.54 -19.63
N ILE A 137 -14.83 -5.77 -20.14
CA ILE A 137 -14.02 -6.92 -19.73
C ILE A 137 -13.75 -7.70 -21.00
N ASP A 138 -12.48 -8.04 -21.22
CA ASP A 138 -12.01 -8.92 -22.28
C ASP A 138 -11.64 -10.28 -21.66
N PRO A 139 -12.56 -11.25 -21.66
CA PRO A 139 -12.33 -12.53 -20.97
C PRO A 139 -11.31 -13.43 -21.69
N GLU A 140 -10.99 -13.16 -22.95
CA GLU A 140 -10.08 -13.98 -23.75
C GLU A 140 -8.64 -13.52 -23.60
N LYS A 141 -8.39 -12.22 -23.84
CA LYS A 141 -7.02 -11.67 -23.85
C LYS A 141 -6.68 -10.91 -22.58
N PHE A 142 -7.64 -10.70 -21.68
CA PHE A 142 -7.48 -9.91 -20.46
C PHE A 142 -6.91 -8.51 -20.72
N SER A 143 -7.21 -7.93 -21.88
CA SER A 143 -6.67 -6.63 -22.30
C SER A 143 -7.24 -5.44 -21.52
N HIS A 144 -8.29 -5.67 -20.73
CA HIS A 144 -8.98 -4.69 -19.90
C HIS A 144 -8.23 -4.31 -18.64
N PHE A 145 -7.14 -4.99 -18.28
CA PHE A 145 -6.33 -4.57 -17.14
C PHE A 145 -4.85 -4.90 -17.34
N ARG A 146 -4.01 -4.27 -16.51
CA ARG A 146 -2.63 -4.67 -16.28
C ARG A 146 -2.28 -4.33 -14.84
N SER A 147 -1.57 -5.24 -14.18
CA SER A 147 -1.09 -5.06 -12.81
C SER A 147 0.38 -5.41 -12.76
N LEU A 148 1.18 -4.52 -12.19
CA LEU A 148 2.61 -4.71 -11.98
C LEU A 148 2.95 -4.21 -10.59
N ILE A 149 3.84 -4.93 -9.92
CA ILE A 149 4.38 -4.53 -8.63
C ILE A 149 5.91 -4.67 -8.67
N SER A 150 6.62 -3.75 -8.03
CA SER A 150 8.08 -3.67 -8.08
C SER A 150 8.70 -3.49 -6.70
N SER A 151 9.64 -4.38 -6.38
CA SER A 151 10.54 -4.26 -5.22
C SER A 151 11.87 -3.60 -5.56
N ARG A 152 12.08 -3.13 -6.81
CA ARG A 152 13.32 -2.46 -7.24
C ARG A 152 13.63 -1.19 -6.45
N ASN A 153 12.67 -0.72 -5.65
CA ASN A 153 12.77 0.40 -4.73
C ASN A 153 12.95 -0.01 -3.26
N HIS A 154 13.15 -1.30 -2.93
CA HIS A 154 13.18 -1.84 -1.57
C HIS A 154 14.03 -0.95 -0.63
N PRO A 155 13.46 -0.53 0.53
CA PRO A 155 12.24 -0.99 1.17
C PRO A 155 10.96 -0.22 0.76
N ASN A 156 11.04 0.61 -0.27
CA ASN A 156 9.85 1.21 -0.87
C ASN A 156 9.28 0.24 -1.94
N TYR A 157 7.95 0.20 -2.06
CA TYR A 157 7.27 -0.67 -3.03
C TYR A 157 6.38 0.15 -3.95
N LEU A 158 6.39 -0.20 -5.24
CA LEU A 158 5.60 0.46 -6.27
C LEU A 158 4.61 -0.53 -6.86
N ALA A 159 3.33 -0.19 -6.80
CA ALA A 159 2.25 -0.77 -7.59
C ALA A 159 1.98 0.14 -8.79
N LYS A 160 1.74 -0.45 -9.96
CA LYS A 160 1.29 0.30 -11.13
C LYS A 160 0.45 -0.56 -12.04
N GLY A 161 -0.37 0.08 -12.86
CA GLY A 161 -1.23 -0.65 -13.76
C GLY A 161 -2.24 0.24 -14.43
N TYR A 162 -3.20 -0.41 -15.06
CA TYR A 162 -4.35 0.27 -15.62
C TYR A 162 -5.58 -0.63 -15.62
N TYR A 163 -6.73 0.01 -15.75
CA TYR A 163 -7.96 -0.62 -16.19
C TYR A 163 -8.53 0.10 -17.40
N LYS A 164 -9.09 -0.65 -18.34
CA LYS A 164 -9.84 -0.10 -19.47
C LYS A 164 -11.34 -0.23 -19.23
N THR A 165 -12.05 0.82 -19.57
CA THR A 165 -13.49 0.86 -19.77
C THR A 165 -13.75 0.99 -21.27
N LYS A 166 -15.01 1.08 -21.70
CA LYS A 166 -15.28 1.35 -23.13
C LYS A 166 -14.81 2.73 -23.60
N LYS A 167 -14.67 3.70 -22.69
CA LYS A 167 -14.37 5.10 -23.03
C LYS A 167 -13.04 5.61 -22.51
N ASN A 168 -12.56 5.06 -21.39
CA ASN A 168 -11.43 5.56 -20.63
C ASN A 168 -10.42 4.47 -20.31
N THR A 169 -9.17 4.88 -20.15
CA THR A 169 -8.17 4.14 -19.38
C THR A 169 -8.02 4.82 -18.02
N ILE A 170 -8.00 4.01 -16.97
CA ILE A 170 -7.75 4.42 -15.59
C ILE A 170 -6.36 3.89 -15.27
N ASP A 171 -5.35 4.72 -15.48
CA ASP A 171 -3.96 4.43 -15.15
C ASP A 171 -3.73 4.70 -13.68
N PHE A 172 -2.91 3.88 -13.02
CA PHE A 172 -2.55 4.12 -11.64
C PHE A 172 -1.08 3.81 -11.36
N ASN A 173 -0.51 4.59 -10.45
CA ASN A 173 0.76 4.31 -9.79
C ASN A 173 0.55 4.57 -8.29
N ALA A 174 0.88 3.61 -7.45
CA ALA A 174 0.82 3.78 -6.00
C ALA A 174 2.10 3.26 -5.38
N PHE A 175 2.57 3.92 -4.32
CA PHE A 175 3.75 3.46 -3.62
C PHE A 175 3.61 3.64 -2.12
N VAL A 176 4.30 2.78 -1.40
CA VAL A 176 4.55 2.92 0.04
C VAL A 176 6.05 2.97 0.26
N SER A 177 6.49 3.88 1.11
CA SER A 177 7.89 3.98 1.49
C SER A 177 8.20 3.18 2.75
N GLY A 178 9.48 2.88 2.98
CA GLY A 178 9.91 2.17 4.20
C GLY A 178 9.60 2.90 5.51
N ASP A 179 9.30 4.19 5.45
CA ASP A 179 8.83 5.05 6.56
C ASP A 179 7.31 5.26 6.54
N ARG A 180 6.57 4.42 5.79
CA ARG A 180 5.09 4.36 5.75
C ARG A 180 4.35 5.54 5.15
N ASN A 181 5.05 6.48 4.52
CA ASN A 181 4.37 7.43 3.65
C ASN A 181 3.86 6.69 2.41
N GLY A 182 2.59 6.87 2.10
CA GLY A 182 1.92 6.18 1.00
C GLY A 182 1.15 7.15 0.13
N TYR A 183 1.32 7.05 -1.19
CA TYR A 183 0.60 7.88 -2.14
C TYR A 183 0.18 7.05 -3.35
N ALA A 184 -0.95 7.44 -3.94
CA ALA A 184 -1.36 6.97 -5.24
C ALA A 184 -1.63 8.13 -6.19
N ILE A 185 -1.36 7.90 -7.45
CA ILE A 185 -1.72 8.74 -8.57
C ILE A 185 -2.64 7.89 -9.43
N VAL A 186 -3.89 8.31 -9.59
CA VAL A 186 -4.85 7.68 -10.51
C VAL A 186 -5.18 8.69 -11.59
N ASN A 187 -4.83 8.36 -12.83
CA ASN A 187 -4.64 9.28 -13.95
C ASN A 187 -3.73 10.45 -13.53
N GLU A 188 -4.29 11.60 -13.17
CA GLU A 188 -3.55 12.80 -12.78
C GLU A 188 -3.86 13.25 -11.34
N ARG A 189 -4.76 12.55 -10.64
CA ARG A 189 -5.16 12.90 -9.27
C ARG A 189 -4.27 12.19 -8.26
N ILE A 190 -3.71 12.97 -7.33
CA ILE A 190 -2.95 12.48 -6.18
C ILE A 190 -3.90 12.12 -5.04
N PHE A 191 -3.61 11.01 -4.37
CA PHE A 191 -4.28 10.49 -3.19
C PHE A 191 -3.24 10.21 -2.10
N ASP A 192 -3.52 10.66 -0.88
CA ASP A 192 -2.72 10.36 0.30
C ASP A 192 -3.25 9.07 0.93
N LEU A 193 -2.49 7.98 0.83
CA LEU A 193 -2.93 6.67 1.29
C LEU A 193 -2.95 6.56 2.82
N THR A 194 -2.46 7.55 3.56
CA THR A 194 -2.59 7.60 5.02
C THR A 194 -4.01 7.90 5.50
N ILE A 195 -4.88 8.38 4.61
CA ILE A 195 -6.31 8.65 4.87
C ILE A 195 -7.17 7.43 4.50
N GLY A 196 -6.63 6.52 3.68
CA GLY A 196 -7.30 5.29 3.28
C GLY A 196 -6.60 4.63 2.10
N GLU A 197 -6.36 3.34 2.23
CA GLU A 197 -5.54 2.55 1.31
C GLU A 197 -6.31 2.12 0.06
N MET A 198 -7.65 2.18 0.11
CA MET A 198 -8.50 1.82 -1.01
C MET A 198 -9.01 3.05 -1.77
N ILE A 199 -8.81 3.03 -3.09
CA ILE A 199 -9.40 4.00 -4.02
C ILE A 199 -10.44 3.29 -4.87
N PHE A 200 -11.68 3.73 -4.76
CA PHE A 200 -12.80 3.24 -5.55
C PHE A 200 -13.18 4.23 -6.65
N ILE A 201 -13.11 3.81 -7.91
CA ILE A 201 -13.38 4.64 -9.09
C ILE A 201 -14.68 4.21 -9.77
N VAL A 202 -15.52 5.19 -10.10
CA VAL A 202 -16.76 4.99 -10.86
C VAL A 202 -16.71 5.87 -12.12
N PRO A 203 -16.48 5.29 -13.30
CA PRO A 203 -16.56 5.99 -14.57
C PRO A 203 -17.98 6.46 -14.89
N GLN A 204 -18.10 7.67 -15.43
CA GLN A 204 -19.36 8.29 -15.83
C GLN A 204 -19.56 8.21 -17.36
N LYS A 205 -20.80 8.44 -17.81
CA LYS A 205 -21.16 8.31 -19.24
C LYS A 205 -20.47 9.35 -20.13
N ASP A 206 -20.20 10.54 -19.59
CA ASP A 206 -19.53 11.64 -20.27
C ASP A 206 -18.00 11.46 -20.36
N GLY A 207 -17.46 10.40 -19.73
CA GLY A 207 -16.03 10.12 -19.67
C GLY A 207 -15.36 10.65 -18.41
N SER A 208 -16.05 11.42 -17.56
CA SER A 208 -15.51 11.83 -16.26
C SER A 208 -15.39 10.65 -15.30
N LEU A 209 -14.60 10.82 -14.24
CA LEU A 209 -14.39 9.81 -13.20
C LEU A 209 -14.79 10.39 -11.84
N ARG A 210 -15.60 9.64 -11.09
CA ARG A 210 -15.83 9.88 -9.66
C ARG A 210 -14.94 8.94 -8.86
N SER A 211 -14.40 9.40 -7.73
CA SER A 211 -13.57 8.59 -6.83
C SER A 211 -14.01 8.71 -5.38
N MET A 212 -13.92 7.61 -4.63
CA MET A 212 -14.07 7.55 -3.18
C MET A 212 -12.81 6.90 -2.59
N GLN A 213 -12.26 7.49 -1.52
CA GLN A 213 -11.13 6.93 -0.79
C GLN A 213 -11.65 6.32 0.52
N ILE A 214 -11.19 5.11 0.85
CA ILE A 214 -11.77 4.27 1.90
C ILE A 214 -10.63 3.68 2.74
N GLU A 215 -10.73 3.84 4.06
CA GLU A 215 -9.85 3.20 5.03
C GLU A 215 -10.16 1.71 5.14
N ILE A 216 -9.12 0.88 5.17
CA ILE A 216 -9.26 -0.58 5.21
C ILE A 216 -8.63 -1.09 6.51
N PRO A 217 -9.33 -1.96 7.27
CA PRO A 217 -8.72 -2.55 8.45
C PRO A 217 -7.50 -3.41 8.09
N LEU A 218 -6.66 -3.71 9.08
CA LEU A 218 -5.56 -4.67 8.90
C LEU A 218 -6.14 -6.06 8.66
N LEU A 219 -5.97 -6.57 7.43
CA LEU A 219 -6.53 -7.83 6.96
C LEU A 219 -5.45 -8.64 6.22
N SER A 220 -5.55 -9.96 6.30
CA SER A 220 -4.84 -10.85 5.35
C SER A 220 -5.36 -10.65 3.92
N ILE A 221 -4.65 -11.18 2.93
CA ILE A 221 -5.07 -11.09 1.52
C ILE A 221 -6.45 -11.72 1.29
N GLN A 222 -6.70 -12.89 1.89
CA GLN A 222 -7.98 -13.58 1.76
C GLN A 222 -9.13 -12.80 2.42
N GLU A 223 -8.87 -12.22 3.59
CA GLU A 223 -9.85 -11.36 4.27
C GLU A 223 -10.09 -10.06 3.49
N THR A 224 -9.05 -9.49 2.88
CA THR A 224 -9.15 -8.29 2.05
C THR A 224 -10.11 -8.50 0.89
N LYS A 225 -9.99 -9.63 0.18
CA LYS A 225 -10.94 -9.99 -0.89
C LYS A 225 -12.38 -10.01 -0.36
N ASN A 226 -12.62 -10.76 0.71
CA ASN A 226 -13.97 -10.88 1.28
C ASN A 226 -14.49 -9.51 1.74
N TYR A 227 -13.63 -8.67 2.31
CA TYR A 227 -13.96 -7.34 2.77
C TYR A 227 -14.37 -6.42 1.61
N VAL A 228 -13.59 -6.35 0.53
CA VAL A 228 -13.91 -5.52 -0.64
C VAL A 228 -15.23 -5.94 -1.26
N GLU A 229 -15.47 -7.24 -1.41
CA GLU A 229 -16.72 -7.75 -2.00
C GLU A 229 -17.93 -7.47 -1.10
N LYS A 230 -17.77 -7.59 0.22
CA LYS A 230 -18.79 -7.21 1.21
C LYS A 230 -19.06 -5.71 1.19
N LEU A 231 -18.01 -4.89 1.14
CA LEU A 231 -18.09 -3.44 1.08
C LEU A 231 -18.92 -2.98 -0.13
N LEU A 232 -18.64 -3.52 -1.32
CA LEU A 232 -19.37 -3.19 -2.55
C LEU A 232 -20.85 -3.66 -2.52
N ARG A 233 -21.16 -4.68 -1.73
CA ARG A 233 -22.50 -5.30 -1.66
C ARG A 233 -23.39 -4.72 -0.58
N GLU A 234 -22.83 -4.37 0.58
CA GLU A 234 -23.58 -4.14 1.81
C GLU A 234 -23.37 -2.74 2.41
N ASN A 235 -22.29 -2.03 2.05
CA ASN A 235 -22.06 -0.69 2.60
C ASN A 235 -22.88 0.35 1.85
N GLN A 236 -23.89 0.92 2.52
CA GLN A 236 -24.84 1.86 1.91
C GLN A 236 -24.14 3.09 1.28
N SER A 237 -23.14 3.66 1.94
CA SER A 237 -22.40 4.82 1.41
C SER A 237 -21.68 4.48 0.10
N VAL A 238 -21.10 3.29 -0.01
CA VAL A 238 -20.45 2.81 -1.23
C VAL A 238 -21.47 2.51 -2.32
N ILE A 239 -22.60 1.89 -1.96
CA ILE A 239 -23.71 1.60 -2.87
C ILE A 239 -24.29 2.88 -3.46
N ASP A 240 -24.60 3.86 -2.62
CA ASP A 240 -25.13 5.17 -3.03
C ASP A 240 -24.12 5.88 -3.96
N PHE A 241 -22.83 5.82 -3.61
CA PHE A 241 -21.77 6.41 -4.40
C PHE A 241 -21.75 5.88 -5.84
N TYR A 242 -21.75 4.56 -6.04
CA TYR A 242 -21.70 3.98 -7.39
C TYR A 242 -23.05 3.94 -8.12
N SER A 243 -24.16 4.09 -7.39
CA SER A 243 -25.51 4.03 -7.94
C SER A 243 -26.05 5.39 -8.38
N CYS A 244 -25.44 6.49 -7.93
CA CYS A 244 -25.86 7.84 -8.31
C CYS A 244 -25.78 8.06 -9.83
N LYS A 245 -26.96 8.17 -10.47
CA LYS A 245 -27.11 8.37 -11.92
C LYS A 245 -27.03 9.84 -12.34
N SER A 246 -27.13 10.78 -11.39
CA SER A 246 -27.25 12.23 -11.61
C SER A 246 -26.10 13.02 -10.99
N CYS A 247 -25.02 12.35 -10.58
CA CYS A 247 -23.91 13.02 -9.91
C CYS A 247 -23.00 13.78 -10.89
N ILE A 248 -23.06 13.49 -12.20
CA ILE A 248 -22.52 14.25 -13.35
C ILE A 248 -23.34 13.88 -14.59
#